data_AF-A0A662HR68-F1
#
_entry.id   AF-A0A662HR68-F1
#
_cell.length_a   1.000
_cell.length_b   1.000
_cell.length_c   1.000
_cell.angle_alpha   90.00
_cell.angle_beta   90.00
_cell.angle_gamma   90.00
#
_symmetry.space_group_name_H-M   'P 1'
#
loop_
_entity.id
_entity.type
_entity.pdbx_description
1 polymer ?
#
loop_
_entity_poly.entity_id
_entity_poly.type
_entity_poly.pdbx_seq_one_letter_code
_entity_poly.pdbx_strand_id
1 'polypeptide(L)'
;MNTQSFLNELQKRIDNCKECYFVNSFNNESIPEHRLSSHWSWWFKNKFPCEKELYYTFFKYNGRSNIVLITLRPSTEWGVADTAGFMLANALKACGLVEEVLELIGDTFVFYEGILVTDLVKCRGSAKEARKMKTLPRACINFLREEFNMVRECSGEEPKIMVMGKPRSTPTRDLLWKYRKELGIHLRSRRDIPCISFHSYRVRFRPRYKQYKEYCQEIYEALKRLEGSWSLSSYSKVER
;
A
#
# COMPACT_ATOMS: atom_id res chain seq x y z
N MET A 1 -11.09 -15.31 -11.60
CA MET A 1 -10.34 -14.20 -12.24
C MET A 1 -8.85 -14.46 -12.07
N ASN A 2 -8.02 -14.22 -13.09
CA ASN A 2 -6.56 -14.25 -12.91
C ASN A 2 -6.12 -12.91 -12.29
N THR A 3 -5.91 -12.89 -10.96
CA THR A 3 -5.54 -11.70 -10.17
C THR A 3 -4.32 -10.98 -10.76
N GLN A 4 -3.33 -11.74 -11.22
CA GLN A 4 -2.11 -11.21 -11.82
C GLN A 4 -2.39 -10.46 -13.14
N SER A 5 -3.25 -11.02 -13.98
CA SER A 5 -3.66 -10.39 -15.24
C SER A 5 -4.41 -9.07 -14.99
N PHE A 6 -5.33 -9.06 -14.02
CA PHE A 6 -6.07 -7.87 -13.63
C PHE A 6 -5.13 -6.77 -13.13
N LEU A 7 -4.21 -7.11 -12.22
CA LEU A 7 -3.23 -6.14 -11.69
C LEU A 7 -2.34 -5.57 -12.79
N ASN A 8 -1.92 -6.40 -13.75
CA ASN A 8 -1.14 -5.96 -14.91
C ASN A 8 -1.92 -5.03 -15.86
N GLU A 9 -3.23 -5.20 -15.98
CA GLU A 9 -4.07 -4.30 -16.79
C GLU A 9 -4.32 -2.98 -16.06
N LEU A 10 -4.70 -3.06 -14.77
CA LEU A 10 -4.89 -1.89 -13.92
C LEU A 10 -3.63 -1.03 -13.89
N GLN A 11 -2.46 -1.68 -13.81
CA GLN A 11 -1.16 -1.05 -13.94
C GLN A 11 -1.05 -0.19 -15.20
N LYS A 12 -1.26 -0.79 -16.38
CA LYS A 12 -1.12 -0.10 -17.67
C LYS A 12 -2.04 1.11 -17.75
N ARG A 13 -3.24 1.02 -17.18
CA ARG A 13 -4.19 2.15 -17.14
C ARG A 13 -3.75 3.26 -16.18
N ILE A 14 -3.15 2.91 -15.04
CA ILE A 14 -2.54 3.89 -14.14
C ILE A 14 -1.41 4.63 -14.86
N ASP A 15 -0.54 3.90 -15.57
CA ASP A 15 0.63 4.46 -16.25
C ASP A 15 0.23 5.45 -17.36
N ASN A 16 -0.89 5.18 -18.02
CA ASN A 16 -1.44 6.03 -19.07
C ASN A 16 -2.32 7.18 -18.54
N CYS A 17 -2.59 7.23 -17.23
CA CYS A 17 -3.48 8.23 -16.64
C CYS A 17 -2.79 9.61 -16.54
N LYS A 18 -3.42 10.63 -17.11
CA LYS A 18 -2.93 12.02 -17.10
C LYS A 18 -3.75 12.97 -16.22
N GLU A 19 -4.75 12.46 -15.49
CA GLU A 19 -5.67 13.29 -14.69
C GLU A 19 -5.04 13.87 -13.42
N CYS A 20 -3.87 13.38 -13.02
CA CYS A 20 -3.25 13.77 -11.77
C CYS A 20 -2.37 15.03 -11.94
N TYR A 21 -2.86 16.18 -11.49
CA TYR A 21 -2.09 17.44 -11.39
C TYR A 21 -0.82 17.33 -10.52
N PHE A 22 -0.75 16.30 -9.68
CA PHE A 22 0.37 16.01 -8.79
C PHE A 22 1.66 15.64 -9.54
N VAL A 23 1.54 15.27 -10.83
CA VAL A 23 2.67 14.97 -11.72
C VAL A 23 3.51 16.22 -12.03
N ASN A 24 2.90 17.42 -12.02
CA ASN A 24 3.56 18.65 -12.45
C ASN A 24 4.67 19.14 -11.51
N SER A 25 4.70 18.68 -10.24
CA SER A 25 5.75 19.06 -9.30
C SER A 25 7.05 18.27 -9.46
N PHE A 26 7.06 17.29 -10.36
CA PHE A 26 8.22 16.43 -10.64
C PHE A 26 9.08 16.91 -11.82
N ASN A 27 8.66 17.95 -12.55
CA ASN A 27 9.38 18.47 -13.71
C ASN A 27 10.79 19.03 -13.40
N ASN A 28 11.10 19.28 -12.12
CA ASN A 28 12.37 19.86 -11.68
C ASN A 28 13.26 18.89 -10.88
N GLU A 29 12.82 17.64 -10.65
CA GLU A 29 13.70 16.62 -10.08
C GLU A 29 14.39 15.89 -11.23
N SER A 30 15.73 15.79 -11.18
CA SER A 30 16.51 15.07 -12.19
C SER A 30 16.08 13.60 -12.19
N ILE A 31 15.22 13.22 -13.14
CA ILE A 31 14.99 11.83 -13.49
C ILE A 31 16.31 11.39 -14.13
N PRO A 32 17.11 10.53 -13.50
CA PRO A 32 18.35 10.13 -14.14
C PRO A 32 17.99 9.28 -15.38
N GLU A 33 18.85 9.28 -16.40
CA GLU A 33 18.62 8.96 -17.82
C GLU A 33 18.05 7.57 -18.17
N HIS A 34 17.48 6.84 -17.23
CA HIS A 34 17.13 5.44 -17.39
C HIS A 34 15.75 5.14 -18.00
N ARG A 35 14.95 6.14 -18.36
CA ARG A 35 13.67 5.97 -19.11
C ARG A 35 12.70 4.92 -18.54
N LEU A 36 12.63 4.70 -17.22
CA LEU A 36 11.74 3.68 -16.64
C LEU A 36 10.35 4.22 -16.29
N SER A 37 9.31 3.50 -16.73
CA SER A 37 7.91 3.71 -16.34
C SER A 37 7.70 3.34 -14.86
N SER A 38 6.96 4.18 -14.14
CA SER A 38 6.49 3.87 -12.79
C SER A 38 5.42 2.79 -12.87
N HIS A 39 5.58 1.66 -12.18
CA HIS A 39 4.54 0.64 -12.07
C HIS A 39 4.00 0.59 -10.61
N TRP A 40 2.68 0.49 -10.46
CA TRP A 40 1.71 0.75 -9.39
C TRP A 40 0.69 -0.39 -9.23
N SER A 41 0.52 -0.89 -7.99
CA SER A 41 -0.06 -2.20 -7.57
C SER A 41 1.00 -3.27 -7.30
N TRP A 42 2.25 -2.92 -7.60
CA TRP A 42 3.47 -3.64 -7.32
C TRP A 42 4.33 -2.67 -6.52
N TRP A 43 4.25 -2.70 -5.19
CA TRP A 43 5.12 -1.83 -4.40
C TRP A 43 6.58 -2.14 -4.78
N PHE A 44 7.21 -1.17 -5.45
CA PHE A 44 8.54 -1.22 -6.06
C PHE A 44 8.74 -2.13 -7.29
N LYS A 45 7.93 -2.02 -8.35
CA LYS A 45 8.53 -2.28 -9.67
C LYS A 45 9.49 -1.13 -10.01
N ASN A 46 10.75 -1.48 -10.22
CA ASN A 46 11.83 -0.66 -10.78
C ASN A 46 12.40 0.51 -9.94
N LYS A 47 13.41 0.18 -9.12
CA LYS A 47 14.53 1.09 -8.77
C LYS A 47 15.87 0.72 -9.47
N PHE A 48 15.90 -0.28 -10.35
CA PHE A 48 17.11 -0.69 -11.09
C PHE A 48 16.87 -0.85 -12.60
N PRO A 49 17.20 0.16 -13.40
CA PRO A 49 17.63 0.00 -14.77
C PRO A 49 19.15 -0.20 -14.74
N CYS A 50 19.61 -1.43 -14.78
CA CYS A 50 21.01 -1.69 -15.11
C CYS A 50 21.03 -2.56 -16.36
N GLU A 51 20.81 -1.95 -17.52
CA GLU A 51 21.03 -2.51 -18.88
C GLU A 51 20.55 -3.96 -19.14
N LYS A 52 19.72 -4.53 -18.28
CA LYS A 52 19.31 -5.94 -18.31
C LYS A 52 17.80 -6.07 -18.18
N GLU A 53 17.33 -7.07 -18.91
CA GLU A 53 15.98 -7.60 -19.11
C GLU A 53 15.30 -8.13 -17.83
N LEU A 54 15.57 -7.57 -16.64
CA LEU A 54 15.06 -8.09 -15.37
C LEU A 54 14.43 -6.99 -14.49
N TYR A 55 13.14 -7.14 -14.23
CA TYR A 55 12.32 -6.35 -13.31
C TYR A 55 12.27 -6.99 -11.92
N TYR A 56 11.79 -6.28 -10.90
CA TYR A 56 11.51 -6.89 -9.59
C TYR A 56 10.22 -6.35 -8.96
N THR A 57 9.74 -7.07 -7.94
CA THR A 57 8.50 -6.82 -7.19
C THR A 57 8.77 -7.06 -5.73
N PHE A 58 8.58 -6.05 -4.89
CA PHE A 58 8.85 -6.24 -3.48
C PHE A 58 7.69 -6.93 -2.76
N PHE A 59 6.45 -6.53 -3.05
CA PHE A 59 5.25 -7.18 -2.52
C PHE A 59 4.30 -7.57 -3.65
N LYS A 60 4.06 -8.86 -3.81
CA LYS A 60 3.04 -9.44 -4.68
C LYS A 60 1.79 -9.77 -3.85
N TYR A 61 0.61 -9.40 -4.34
CA TYR A 61 -0.64 -9.81 -3.69
C TYR A 61 -0.93 -11.27 -4.01
N ASN A 62 -1.24 -12.06 -2.97
CA ASN A 62 -1.43 -13.51 -3.11
C ASN A 62 -2.88 -13.93 -3.46
N GLY A 63 -3.81 -12.98 -3.58
CA GLY A 63 -5.22 -13.26 -3.85
C GLY A 63 -6.01 -13.84 -2.68
N ARG A 64 -5.36 -14.17 -1.55
CA ARG A 64 -6.01 -14.85 -0.42
C ARG A 64 -6.32 -13.92 0.74
N SER A 65 -5.45 -12.94 1.00
CA SER A 65 -5.66 -12.01 2.11
C SER A 65 -6.69 -10.95 1.79
N ASN A 66 -7.55 -10.60 2.75
CA ASN A 66 -8.41 -9.43 2.68
C ASN A 66 -7.80 -8.18 3.32
N ILE A 67 -6.58 -8.27 3.88
CA ILE A 67 -5.92 -7.12 4.50
C ILE A 67 -5.28 -6.27 3.40
N VAL A 68 -5.51 -4.95 3.49
CA VAL A 68 -4.93 -3.96 2.59
C VAL A 68 -4.15 -2.93 3.39
N LEU A 69 -2.87 -2.79 3.10
CA LEU A 69 -2.00 -1.75 3.66
C LEU A 69 -1.90 -0.59 2.67
N ILE A 70 -2.42 0.57 3.06
CA ILE A 70 -2.50 1.75 2.20
C ILE A 70 -1.53 2.83 2.70
N THR A 71 -0.73 3.40 1.80
CA THR A 71 -0.02 4.66 2.06
C THR A 71 -0.58 5.80 1.20
N LEU A 72 -0.03 7.00 1.39
CA LEU A 72 -0.49 8.18 0.67
C LEU A 72 -0.13 8.14 -0.82
N ARG A 73 1.15 7.87 -1.10
CA ARG A 73 1.78 7.93 -2.42
C ARG A 73 3.14 7.23 -2.39
N PRO A 74 3.64 6.70 -3.51
CA PRO A 74 4.95 6.09 -3.62
C PRO A 74 6.07 7.07 -3.46
N SER A 75 7.11 6.62 -2.77
CA SER A 75 8.29 7.41 -2.46
C SER A 75 8.98 7.98 -3.71
N THR A 76 9.62 9.14 -3.53
CA THR A 76 10.53 9.76 -4.50
C THR A 76 11.97 9.29 -4.29
N GLU A 77 12.27 8.60 -3.18
CA GLU A 77 13.62 8.15 -2.85
C GLU A 77 14.07 7.02 -3.80
N TRP A 78 15.04 7.34 -4.66
CA TRP A 78 15.73 6.45 -5.58
C TRP A 78 16.77 5.59 -4.87
N GLY A 79 16.33 4.76 -3.93
CA GLY A 79 17.22 3.86 -3.18
C GLY A 79 16.84 2.40 -3.38
N VAL A 80 17.59 1.69 -4.24
CA VAL A 80 17.76 0.23 -4.19
C VAL A 80 17.33 -0.35 -2.85
N ALA A 81 16.38 -1.28 -2.83
CA ALA A 81 16.08 -2.17 -1.71
C ALA A 81 16.50 -1.58 -0.34
N ASP A 82 15.94 -0.41 -0.01
CA ASP A 82 16.50 0.40 1.06
C ASP A 82 16.23 -0.32 2.39
N THR A 83 17.11 -0.08 3.38
CA THR A 83 16.96 -0.68 4.72
C THR A 83 15.56 -0.47 5.30
N ALA A 84 14.84 0.55 4.84
CA ALA A 84 13.49 0.88 5.27
C ALA A 84 12.43 -0.05 4.65
N GLY A 85 12.52 -0.34 3.35
CA GLY A 85 11.68 -1.33 2.67
C GLY A 85 11.83 -2.71 3.30
N PHE A 86 13.06 -3.18 3.53
CA PHE A 86 13.28 -4.46 4.21
C PHE A 86 12.82 -4.45 5.68
N MET A 87 12.91 -3.33 6.38
CA MET A 87 12.33 -3.23 7.73
C MET A 87 10.81 -3.44 7.69
N LEU A 88 10.12 -2.84 6.71
CA LEU A 88 8.69 -3.08 6.51
C LEU A 88 8.42 -4.55 6.17
N ALA A 89 9.08 -5.11 5.15
CA ALA A 89 8.82 -6.48 4.73
C ALA A 89 9.07 -7.50 5.85
N ASN A 90 10.18 -7.38 6.56
CA ASN A 90 10.48 -8.28 7.67
C ASN A 90 9.48 -8.12 8.83
N ALA A 91 9.02 -6.90 9.10
CA ALA A 91 8.00 -6.68 10.14
C ALA A 91 6.63 -7.24 9.72
N LEU A 92 6.24 -7.09 8.44
CA LEU A 92 5.04 -7.72 7.89
C LEU A 92 5.13 -9.26 7.93
N LYS A 93 6.30 -9.81 7.58
CA LYS A 93 6.60 -11.26 7.64
C LYS A 93 6.47 -11.78 9.07
N ALA A 94 7.08 -11.08 10.03
CA ALA A 94 6.98 -11.42 11.45
C ALA A 94 5.53 -11.36 12.00
N CYS A 95 4.67 -10.56 11.38
CA CYS A 95 3.24 -10.49 11.70
C CYS A 95 2.36 -11.42 10.85
N GLY A 96 2.93 -12.31 10.04
CA GLY A 96 2.18 -13.27 9.22
C GLY A 96 1.40 -12.66 8.05
N LEU A 97 1.73 -11.43 7.65
CA LEU A 97 1.03 -10.73 6.55
C LEU A 97 1.63 -11.02 5.18
N VAL A 98 2.91 -11.39 5.15
CA VAL A 98 3.62 -11.75 3.93
C VAL A 98 4.54 -12.94 4.20
N GLU A 99 4.81 -13.70 3.16
CA GLU A 99 5.87 -14.71 3.11
C GLU A 99 6.97 -14.27 2.16
N GLU A 100 8.17 -14.80 2.36
CA GLU A 100 9.31 -14.56 1.49
C GLU A 100 9.35 -15.66 0.44
N VAL A 101 9.39 -15.29 -0.84
CA VAL A 101 9.28 -16.24 -1.97
C VAL A 101 10.54 -16.27 -2.85
N LEU A 102 11.24 -15.14 -3.02
CA LEU A 102 12.51 -15.01 -3.76
C LEU A 102 12.49 -15.73 -5.13
N GLU A 103 11.43 -15.51 -5.91
CA GLU A 103 11.16 -16.25 -7.16
C GLU A 103 11.37 -15.36 -8.40
N LEU A 104 11.94 -15.91 -9.47
CA LEU A 104 11.98 -15.26 -10.79
C LEU A 104 10.82 -15.75 -11.67
N ILE A 105 9.84 -14.88 -11.94
CA ILE A 105 8.70 -15.17 -12.82
C ILE A 105 8.89 -14.42 -14.13
N GLY A 106 9.30 -15.14 -15.18
CA GLY A 106 9.68 -14.54 -16.45
C GLY A 106 10.89 -13.62 -16.27
N ASP A 107 10.69 -12.33 -16.51
CA ASP A 107 11.69 -11.29 -16.29
C ASP A 107 11.58 -10.61 -14.92
N THR A 108 10.65 -11.01 -14.06
CA THR A 108 10.32 -10.28 -12.83
C THR A 108 10.67 -11.07 -11.57
N PHE A 109 11.60 -10.57 -10.76
CA PHE A 109 11.98 -11.17 -9.47
C PHE A 109 11.03 -10.73 -8.34
N VAL A 110 10.48 -11.65 -7.57
CA VAL A 110 9.50 -11.40 -6.49
C VAL A 110 10.14 -11.67 -5.13
N PHE A 111 10.15 -10.68 -4.23
CA PHE A 111 10.74 -10.85 -2.89
C PHE A 111 9.73 -11.43 -1.89
N TYR A 112 8.55 -10.81 -1.78
CA TYR A 112 7.52 -11.18 -0.81
C TYR A 112 6.15 -11.32 -1.47
N GLU A 113 5.33 -12.23 -0.94
CA GLU A 113 3.95 -12.46 -1.37
C GLU A 113 3.00 -12.43 -0.15
N GLY A 114 1.81 -11.84 -0.27
CA GLY A 114 0.88 -11.74 0.87
C GLY A 114 -0.23 -10.73 0.68
N ILE A 115 -0.39 -9.83 1.66
CA ILE A 115 -1.39 -8.74 1.65
C ILE A 115 -1.27 -7.81 0.43
N LEU A 116 -2.36 -7.13 0.10
CA LEU A 116 -2.30 -6.04 -0.87
C LEU A 116 -1.64 -4.81 -0.21
N VAL A 117 -0.56 -4.33 -0.80
CA VAL A 117 0.08 -3.07 -0.42
C VAL A 117 -0.13 -2.07 -1.55
N THR A 118 -0.74 -0.91 -1.25
CA THR A 118 -1.11 0.07 -2.27
C THR A 118 -1.07 1.52 -1.77
N ASP A 119 -1.38 2.46 -2.66
CA ASP A 119 -1.33 3.89 -2.45
C ASP A 119 -2.68 4.55 -2.75
N LEU A 120 -3.03 5.58 -1.98
CA LEU A 120 -4.19 6.43 -2.27
C LEU A 120 -4.04 7.20 -3.58
N VAL A 121 -2.84 7.72 -3.82
CA VAL A 121 -2.49 8.52 -4.98
C VAL A 121 -1.55 7.70 -5.84
N LYS A 122 -1.94 7.45 -7.09
CA LYS A 122 -1.22 6.58 -8.03
C LYS A 122 -0.14 7.30 -8.86
N CYS A 123 0.21 8.52 -8.50
CA CYS A 123 1.22 9.36 -9.17
C CYS A 123 2.33 9.70 -8.17
N ARG A 124 3.59 9.72 -8.64
CA ARG A 124 4.72 10.20 -7.82
C ARG A 124 4.57 11.71 -7.63
N GLY A 125 5.11 12.22 -6.53
CA GLY A 125 5.19 13.65 -6.28
C GLY A 125 5.77 13.95 -4.90
N SER A 126 6.01 15.21 -4.59
CA SER A 126 6.73 15.58 -3.37
C SER A 126 5.96 15.19 -2.09
N ALA A 127 6.67 14.79 -1.04
CA ALA A 127 6.04 14.50 0.26
C ALA A 127 5.36 15.75 0.85
N LYS A 128 5.93 16.93 0.58
CA LYS A 128 5.46 18.23 1.09
C LYS A 128 4.08 18.58 0.52
N GLU A 129 3.87 18.41 -0.78
CA GLU A 129 2.57 18.66 -1.40
C GLU A 129 1.55 17.59 -1.00
N ALA A 130 1.99 16.34 -0.83
CA ALA A 130 1.09 15.23 -0.56
C ALA A 130 0.44 15.42 0.81
N ARG A 131 1.22 15.93 1.77
CA ARG A 131 0.74 16.30 3.10
C ARG A 131 -0.31 17.42 3.09
N LYS A 132 -0.33 18.28 2.06
CA LYS A 132 -1.30 19.37 1.92
C LYS A 132 -2.57 18.96 1.17
N MET A 133 -2.61 17.73 0.64
CA MET A 133 -3.73 17.23 -0.14
C MET A 133 -5.00 17.13 0.71
N LYS A 134 -6.10 17.70 0.21
CA LYS A 134 -7.44 17.67 0.86
C LYS A 134 -8.45 16.81 0.09
N THR A 135 -8.12 16.42 -1.14
CA THR A 135 -8.99 15.73 -2.10
C THR A 135 -8.17 14.73 -2.89
N LEU A 136 -8.75 13.56 -3.19
CA LEU A 136 -8.14 12.59 -4.09
C LEU A 136 -8.57 12.87 -5.53
N PRO A 137 -7.68 12.72 -6.53
CA PRO A 137 -8.07 12.71 -7.94
C PRO A 137 -9.11 11.62 -8.22
N ARG A 138 -10.08 11.90 -9.10
CA ARG A 138 -11.17 10.96 -9.40
C ARG A 138 -10.66 9.62 -9.95
N ALA A 139 -9.69 9.64 -10.87
CA ALA A 139 -9.03 8.42 -11.33
C ALA A 139 -8.42 7.58 -10.21
N CYS A 140 -7.76 8.21 -9.22
CA CYS A 140 -7.16 7.48 -8.09
C CYS A 140 -8.22 6.79 -7.22
N ILE A 141 -9.39 7.42 -7.02
CA ILE A 141 -10.53 6.81 -6.32
C ILE A 141 -11.03 5.59 -7.09
N ASN A 142 -11.18 5.70 -8.41
CA ASN A 142 -11.64 4.60 -9.26
C ASN A 142 -10.67 3.41 -9.21
N PHE A 143 -9.37 3.67 -9.34
CA PHE A 143 -8.34 2.62 -9.25
C PHE A 143 -8.34 1.93 -7.89
N LEU A 144 -8.45 2.68 -6.79
CA LEU A 144 -8.51 2.09 -5.46
C LEU A 144 -9.79 1.28 -5.23
N ARG A 145 -10.92 1.72 -5.78
CA ARG A 145 -12.18 0.95 -5.75
C ARG A 145 -12.03 -0.38 -6.50
N GLU A 146 -11.37 -0.37 -7.65
CA GLU A 146 -11.08 -1.57 -8.42
C GLU A 146 -10.15 -2.54 -7.68
N GLU A 147 -9.12 -2.04 -7.00
CA GLU A 147 -8.27 -2.85 -6.10
C GLU A 147 -9.09 -3.50 -4.98
N PHE A 148 -10.02 -2.76 -4.35
CA PHE A 148 -10.89 -3.30 -3.31
C PHE A 148 -11.88 -4.34 -3.84
N ASN A 149 -12.44 -4.12 -5.02
CA ASN A 149 -13.30 -5.12 -5.68
C ASN A 149 -12.51 -6.40 -5.98
N MET A 150 -11.28 -6.27 -6.48
CA MET A 150 -10.41 -7.42 -6.69
C MET A 150 -10.16 -8.18 -5.37
N VAL A 151 -9.90 -7.49 -4.26
CA VAL A 151 -9.73 -8.14 -2.94
C VAL A 151 -11.00 -8.89 -2.54
N ARG A 152 -12.19 -8.30 -2.72
CA ARG A 152 -13.48 -8.98 -2.44
C ARG A 152 -13.65 -10.22 -3.30
N GLU A 153 -13.39 -10.12 -4.59
CA GLU A 153 -13.55 -11.22 -5.55
C GLU A 153 -12.56 -12.36 -5.29
N CYS A 154 -11.33 -12.06 -4.88
CA CYS A 154 -10.31 -13.07 -4.65
C CYS A 154 -10.41 -13.72 -3.26
N SER A 155 -10.60 -12.91 -2.21
CA SER A 155 -10.65 -13.40 -0.82
C SER A 155 -12.05 -13.84 -0.36
N GLY A 156 -13.11 -13.38 -1.04
CA GLY A 156 -14.50 -13.58 -0.58
C GLY A 156 -14.91 -12.70 0.61
N GLU A 157 -14.01 -11.84 1.10
CA GLU A 157 -14.24 -11.00 2.29
C GLU A 157 -14.14 -9.50 1.99
N GLU A 158 -14.72 -8.68 2.85
CA GLU A 158 -14.56 -7.23 2.79
C GLU A 158 -13.10 -6.84 3.11
N PRO A 159 -12.51 -5.86 2.39
CA PRO A 159 -11.15 -5.41 2.65
C PRO A 159 -10.98 -4.82 4.05
N LYS A 160 -10.03 -5.36 4.82
CA LYS A 160 -9.61 -4.84 6.13
C LYS A 160 -8.46 -3.86 5.94
N ILE A 161 -8.74 -2.58 6.16
CA ILE A 161 -7.84 -1.49 5.76
C ILE A 161 -6.98 -1.02 6.93
N MET A 162 -5.66 -1.12 6.76
CA MET A 162 -4.66 -0.47 7.59
C MET A 162 -3.97 0.63 6.79
N VAL A 163 -3.55 1.72 7.46
CA VAL A 163 -2.81 2.79 6.80
C VAL A 163 -1.40 2.97 7.34
N MET A 164 -0.48 3.31 6.46
CA MET A 164 0.87 3.73 6.82
C MET A 164 0.96 5.26 6.88
N GLY A 165 1.41 5.76 8.03
CA GLY A 165 1.51 7.18 8.34
C GLY A 165 0.49 7.61 9.39
N LYS A 166 0.98 8.06 10.54
CA LYS A 166 0.12 8.52 11.65
C LYS A 166 -0.67 9.78 11.26
N PRO A 167 -1.83 10.05 11.90
CA PRO A 167 -2.73 11.14 11.50
C PRO A 167 -2.11 12.54 11.51
N ARG A 168 -1.12 12.79 12.39
CA ARG A 168 -0.37 14.05 12.42
C ARG A 168 0.66 14.17 11.29
N SER A 169 0.99 13.06 10.65
CA SER A 169 2.05 12.96 9.65
C SER A 169 1.52 12.89 8.22
N THR A 170 0.29 12.40 8.02
CA THR A 170 -0.34 12.25 6.70
C THR A 170 -1.85 12.40 6.74
N PRO A 171 -2.46 12.93 5.67
CA PRO A 171 -3.91 12.93 5.49
C PRO A 171 -4.49 11.58 5.06
N THR A 172 -3.71 10.50 4.93
CA THR A 172 -4.14 9.22 4.32
C THR A 172 -5.43 8.68 4.94
N ARG A 173 -5.48 8.58 6.28
CA ARG A 173 -6.68 8.09 6.98
C ARG A 173 -7.88 9.00 6.76
N ASP A 174 -7.65 10.32 6.78
CA ASP A 174 -8.73 11.31 6.65
C ASP A 174 -9.31 11.30 5.24
N LEU A 175 -8.45 11.14 4.22
CA LEU A 175 -8.85 10.97 2.82
C LEU A 175 -9.62 9.66 2.62
N LEU A 176 -9.12 8.53 3.13
CA LEU A 176 -9.84 7.25 3.08
C LEU A 176 -11.22 7.36 3.73
N TRP A 177 -11.29 7.94 4.92
CA TRP A 177 -12.56 8.13 5.62
C TRP A 177 -13.53 9.01 4.82
N LYS A 178 -13.03 10.10 4.23
CA LYS A 178 -13.82 11.01 3.40
C LYS A 178 -14.43 10.29 2.19
N TYR A 179 -13.64 9.49 1.47
CA TYR A 179 -14.04 8.82 0.23
C TYR A 179 -14.59 7.39 0.44
N ARG A 180 -14.76 6.94 1.68
CA ARG A 180 -15.14 5.55 2.02
C ARG A 180 -16.37 5.03 1.29
N LYS A 181 -17.40 5.88 1.09
CA LYS A 181 -18.63 5.49 0.38
C LYS A 181 -18.38 5.26 -1.11
N GLU A 182 -17.56 6.11 -1.74
CA GLU A 182 -17.20 5.99 -3.16
C GLU A 182 -16.31 4.78 -3.41
N LEU A 183 -15.48 4.43 -2.43
CA LEU A 183 -14.65 3.23 -2.41
C LEU A 183 -15.44 1.95 -2.08
N GLY A 184 -16.72 2.08 -1.71
CA GLY A 184 -17.58 0.97 -1.34
C GLY A 184 -17.19 0.26 -0.05
N ILE A 185 -16.48 0.93 0.87
CA ILE A 185 -15.99 0.33 2.11
C ILE A 185 -16.87 0.69 3.31
N HIS A 186 -17.16 -0.31 4.13
CA HIS A 186 -18.04 -0.18 5.29
C HIS A 186 -17.25 -0.01 6.59
N LEU A 187 -17.05 1.24 7.00
CA LEU A 187 -16.37 1.60 8.25
C LEU A 187 -17.34 2.34 9.19
N ARG A 188 -17.40 1.94 10.46
CA ARG A 188 -18.30 2.55 11.47
C ARG A 188 -17.75 3.89 11.94
N SER A 189 -16.43 3.97 12.11
CA SER A 189 -15.74 5.16 12.58
C SER A 189 -14.40 5.34 11.87
N ARG A 190 -13.94 6.59 11.80
CA ARG A 190 -12.59 6.91 11.33
C ARG A 190 -11.50 6.22 12.15
N ARG A 191 -11.77 5.89 13.42
CA ARG A 191 -10.81 5.22 14.31
C ARG A 191 -10.64 3.74 13.96
N ASP A 192 -11.56 3.16 13.19
CA ASP A 192 -11.53 1.75 12.77
C ASP A 192 -10.43 1.48 11.73
N ILE A 193 -9.84 2.54 11.16
CA ILE A 193 -8.66 2.45 10.29
C ILE A 193 -7.41 2.59 11.17
N PRO A 194 -6.76 1.49 11.60
CA PRO A 194 -5.53 1.59 12.35
C PRO A 194 -4.41 2.20 11.51
N CYS A 195 -3.51 2.92 12.17
CA CYS A 195 -2.37 3.56 11.53
C CYS A 195 -1.07 2.98 12.09
N ILE A 196 -0.14 2.61 11.22
CA ILE A 196 1.24 2.29 11.58
C ILE A 196 2.17 3.44 11.21
N SER A 197 3.33 3.53 11.85
CA SER A 197 4.35 4.53 11.50
C SER A 197 4.95 4.23 10.12
N PHE A 198 5.53 5.25 9.49
CA PHE A 198 6.36 5.01 8.30
C PHE A 198 7.63 4.24 8.68
N HIS A 199 7.95 3.20 7.94
CA HIS A 199 9.19 2.45 8.08
C HIS A 199 10.43 3.33 7.89
N SER A 200 10.38 4.32 7.00
CA SER A 200 11.45 5.31 6.78
C SER A 200 11.72 6.20 7.99
N TYR A 201 10.74 6.41 8.86
CA TYR A 201 10.93 7.08 10.15
C TYR A 201 11.64 6.14 11.14
N ARG A 202 11.19 4.88 11.23
CA ARG A 202 11.74 3.88 12.17
C ARG A 202 13.21 3.58 11.96
N VAL A 203 13.67 3.47 10.71
CA VAL A 203 15.08 3.18 10.39
C VAL A 203 16.07 4.29 10.77
N ARG A 204 15.58 5.53 10.99
CA ARG A 204 16.42 6.67 11.37
C ARG A 204 16.86 6.63 12.84
N PHE A 205 16.14 5.88 13.68
CA PHE A 205 16.43 5.78 15.11
C PHE A 205 17.32 4.58 15.42
N ARG A 206 18.15 4.73 16.46
CA ARG A 206 18.94 3.64 17.03
C ARG A 206 18.46 3.34 18.46
N PRO A 207 18.58 2.08 18.94
CA PRO A 207 19.10 0.89 18.24
C PRO A 207 18.13 0.31 17.20
N ARG A 208 18.62 -0.09 16.02
CA ARG A 208 17.79 -0.56 14.90
C ARG A 208 16.93 -1.79 15.25
N TYR A 209 17.49 -2.76 15.98
CA TYR A 209 16.75 -3.96 16.36
C TYR A 209 15.60 -3.67 17.34
N LYS A 210 15.80 -2.71 18.26
CA LYS A 210 14.71 -2.24 19.14
C LYS A 210 13.60 -1.57 18.33
N GLN A 211 13.96 -0.72 17.35
CA GLN A 211 12.99 -0.10 16.45
C GLN A 211 12.22 -1.12 15.61
N TYR A 212 12.89 -2.18 15.14
CA TYR A 212 12.25 -3.29 14.45
C TYR A 212 11.21 -3.99 15.34
N LYS A 213 11.56 -4.34 16.59
CA LYS A 213 10.62 -4.95 17.54
C LYS A 213 9.40 -4.06 17.83
N GLU A 214 9.64 -2.78 18.09
CA GLU A 214 8.57 -1.80 18.30
C GLU A 214 7.66 -1.67 17.07
N TYR A 215 8.23 -1.78 15.87
CA TYR A 215 7.46 -1.71 14.64
C TYR A 215 6.62 -2.97 14.39
N CYS A 216 7.16 -4.16 14.68
CA CYS A 216 6.39 -5.41 14.67
C CYS A 216 5.21 -5.32 15.65
N GLN A 217 5.44 -4.82 16.86
CA GLN A 217 4.37 -4.64 17.85
C GLN A 217 3.31 -3.66 17.37
N GLU A 218 3.71 -2.55 16.74
CA GLU A 218 2.78 -1.56 16.19
C GLU A 218 1.87 -2.16 15.10
N ILE A 219 2.43 -3.01 14.22
CA ILE A 219 1.67 -3.73 13.20
C ILE A 219 0.73 -4.74 13.84
N TYR A 220 1.23 -5.54 14.79
CA TYR A 220 0.41 -6.53 15.50
C TYR A 220 -0.79 -5.92 16.22
N GLU A 221 -0.61 -4.79 16.92
CA GLU A 221 -1.71 -4.07 17.56
C GLU A 221 -2.68 -3.45 16.55
N ALA A 222 -2.20 -3.04 15.38
CA ALA A 222 -3.08 -2.61 14.29
C ALA A 222 -3.96 -3.77 13.77
N LEU A 223 -3.39 -4.97 13.63
CA LEU A 223 -4.13 -6.17 13.20
C LEU A 223 -5.21 -6.58 14.18
N LYS A 224 -4.91 -6.64 15.48
CA LYS A 224 -5.92 -6.94 16.51
C LYS A 224 -7.14 -6.03 16.43
N ARG A 225 -6.94 -4.75 16.09
CA ARG A 225 -8.04 -3.78 15.95
C ARG A 225 -8.90 -4.04 14.71
N LEU A 226 -8.34 -4.61 13.65
CA LEU A 226 -9.08 -5.05 12.46
C LEU A 226 -9.92 -6.31 12.74
N GLU A 227 -9.45 -7.19 13.61
CA GLU A 227 -10.19 -8.41 14.00
C GLU A 227 -11.32 -8.08 15.00
N GLY A 228 -11.06 -7.19 15.96
CA GLY A 228 -12.05 -6.78 16.97
C GLY A 228 -13.15 -5.85 16.46
N SER A 229 -13.10 -5.37 15.22
CA SER A 229 -14.11 -4.45 14.66
C SER A 229 -15.38 -5.15 14.13
N TRP A 230 -15.46 -6.48 14.24
CA TRP A 230 -16.62 -7.30 13.82
C TRP A 230 -17.25 -8.17 14.91
N SER A 231 -17.00 -7.91 16.20
CA SER A 231 -17.85 -8.44 17.29
C SER A 231 -18.58 -7.29 17.97
N LEU A 232 -19.86 -7.10 17.62
CA LEU A 232 -20.94 -6.41 18.38
C LEU A 232 -22.03 -5.88 17.42
N SER A 233 -22.59 -6.73 16.57
CA SER A 233 -23.91 -6.45 15.96
C SER A 233 -24.69 -7.69 15.47
N SER A 234 -24.32 -8.90 15.88
CA SER A 234 -25.03 -10.14 15.52
C SER A 234 -25.56 -10.94 16.71
N TYR A 235 -25.58 -10.36 17.92
CA TYR A 235 -26.25 -10.93 19.09
C TYR A 235 -27.08 -9.87 19.81
N SER A 236 -28.18 -9.47 19.19
CA SER A 236 -29.34 -8.88 19.88
C SER A 236 -30.54 -8.86 18.93
N LYS A 237 -30.93 -10.03 18.42
CA LYS A 237 -32.23 -10.27 17.78
C LYS A 237 -32.44 -11.75 17.46
N VAL A 238 -32.66 -12.55 18.50
CA VAL A 238 -33.49 -13.78 18.55
C VAL A 238 -33.84 -13.91 20.04
N GLU A 239 -34.96 -13.32 20.51
CA GLU A 239 -36.19 -14.02 20.92
C GLU A 239 -35.95 -15.06 22.05
N ARG A 240 -36.58 -15.03 23.24
CA ARG A 240 -37.84 -14.42 23.72
C ARG A 240 -37.69 -14.03 25.20
#